data_AF-A0A7V4KQD6-F1
#
_entry.id   AF-A0A7V4KQD6-F1
#
_cell.length_a   1.000
_cell.length_b   1.000
_cell.length_c   1.000
_cell.angle_alpha   90.00
_cell.angle_beta   90.00
_cell.angle_gamma   90.00
#
_symmetry.space_group_name_H-M   'P 1'
#
loop_
_entity.id
_entity.type
_entity.pdbx_description
1 polymer ?
#
loop_
_entity_poly.entity_id
_entity_poly.type
_entity_poly.pdbx_seq_one_letter_code
_entity_poly.pdbx_strand_id
1 'polypeptide(L)'
;MPIACRAALVATLALAATASPALAGPPWISVELPANPMDRTTKGAYLLVHSYHHERAIALAVRGRAEGLVNGERRTIPLELERTAREGVFAVRQSWPKDGNWVLVLSVGDERGPATALVAIGRDGEVRSVRVPSRQQDGWTVPEVVTPADVDRALRTLAQREAGGAVQLGMLGGVMLLGLVGLVRRR
;
A
#
# COMPACT_ATOMS: atom_id res chain seq x y z
N MET A 1 7.62 -8.81 84.26
CA MET A 1 6.37 -8.96 83.48
C MET A 1 5.51 -7.75 83.81
N PRO A 2 4.95 -6.98 82.84
CA PRO A 2 4.31 -7.43 81.60
C PRO A 2 4.79 -6.73 80.30
N ILE A 3 4.15 -7.15 79.21
CA ILE A 3 4.34 -6.91 77.78
C ILE A 3 3.53 -5.68 77.32
N ALA A 4 4.08 -4.83 76.43
CA ALA A 4 3.38 -4.00 75.43
C ALA A 4 4.39 -3.02 74.80
N CYS A 5 4.36 -2.58 73.55
CA CYS A 5 3.41 -2.73 72.45
C CYS A 5 4.18 -2.55 71.15
N ARG A 6 3.89 -3.39 70.15
CA ARG A 6 4.35 -3.24 68.76
C ARG A 6 3.63 -2.05 68.13
N ALA A 7 4.34 -1.17 67.44
CA ALA A 7 3.74 -0.28 66.44
C ALA A 7 4.52 -0.44 65.13
N ALA A 8 3.96 -1.28 64.24
CA ALA A 8 4.42 -1.44 62.87
C ALA A 8 3.88 -0.26 62.04
N LEU A 9 4.78 0.46 61.37
CA LEU A 9 4.42 1.50 60.42
C LEU A 9 4.07 0.81 59.08
N VAL A 10 2.80 0.77 58.72
CA VAL A 10 2.32 0.23 57.43
C VAL A 10 2.49 1.32 56.38
N ALA A 11 3.45 1.15 55.46
CA ALA A 11 3.60 2.00 54.28
C ALA A 11 2.62 1.54 53.19
N THR A 12 1.59 2.34 52.93
CA THR A 12 0.63 2.09 51.85
C THR A 12 1.20 2.59 50.52
N LEU A 13 1.75 1.69 49.70
CA LEU A 13 2.07 2.00 48.30
C LEU A 13 0.78 2.04 47.48
N ALA A 14 0.34 3.24 47.09
CA ALA A 14 -0.71 3.40 46.09
C ALA A 14 -0.12 3.13 44.69
N LEU A 15 -0.39 1.94 44.14
CA LEU A 15 -0.17 1.66 42.71
C LEU A 15 -1.18 2.46 41.89
N ALA A 16 -0.76 3.60 41.33
CA ALA A 16 -1.51 4.27 40.29
C ALA A 16 -1.41 3.44 39.00
N ALA A 17 -2.40 2.59 38.76
CA ALA A 17 -2.57 1.94 37.47
C ALA A 17 -2.97 2.99 36.43
N THR A 18 -2.02 3.44 35.61
CA THR A 18 -2.36 4.25 34.43
C THR A 18 -3.07 3.33 33.44
N ALA A 19 -4.39 3.44 33.36
CA ALA A 19 -5.17 2.83 32.29
C ALA A 19 -4.70 3.45 30.97
N SER A 20 -3.86 2.74 30.23
CA SER A 20 -3.55 3.10 28.84
C SER A 20 -4.88 3.14 28.08
N PRO A 21 -5.22 4.24 27.38
CA PRO A 21 -6.40 4.24 26.54
C PRO A 21 -6.25 3.10 25.53
N ALA A 22 -7.10 2.09 25.64
CA ALA A 22 -7.22 1.10 24.60
C ALA A 22 -7.73 1.84 23.36
N LEU A 23 -6.85 2.05 22.39
CA LEU A 23 -7.22 2.50 21.05
C LEU A 23 -8.09 1.39 20.44
N ALA A 24 -9.40 1.44 20.66
CA ALA A 24 -10.32 0.33 20.42
C ALA A 24 -10.92 0.28 19.00
N GLY A 25 -10.16 -0.02 17.93
CA GLY A 25 -10.67 -0.18 16.55
C GLY A 25 -9.57 -0.54 15.55
N PRO A 26 -9.86 -1.09 14.36
CA PRO A 26 -8.81 -1.51 13.44
C PRO A 26 -8.09 -0.30 12.82
N PRO A 27 -6.81 -0.44 12.45
CA PRO A 27 -6.10 0.61 11.72
C PRO A 27 -6.70 0.78 10.32
N TRP A 28 -6.45 1.93 9.70
CA TRP A 28 -6.79 2.17 8.29
C TRP A 28 -5.63 2.81 7.53
N ILE A 29 -5.56 2.54 6.22
CA ILE A 29 -4.54 3.06 5.32
C ILE A 29 -5.18 3.74 4.11
N SER A 30 -4.63 4.87 3.69
CA SER A 30 -4.94 5.48 2.39
C SER A 30 -3.67 5.85 1.64
N VAL A 31 -3.80 6.02 0.32
CA VAL A 31 -2.70 6.39 -0.57
C VAL A 31 -3.07 7.67 -1.29
N GLU A 32 -2.17 8.66 -1.25
CA GLU A 32 -2.32 9.95 -1.93
C GLU A 32 -1.41 10.00 -3.16
N LEU A 33 -2.01 10.33 -4.31
CA LEU A 33 -1.39 10.43 -5.62
C LEU A 33 -2.02 11.59 -6.42
N PRO A 34 -1.24 12.42 -7.13
CA PRO A 34 0.20 12.59 -6.92
C PRO A 34 0.46 13.26 -5.57
N ALA A 35 1.65 13.07 -5.00
CA ALA A 35 2.09 13.88 -3.87
C ALA A 35 2.17 15.36 -4.26
N ASN A 36 1.70 16.27 -3.40
CA ASN A 36 1.78 17.70 -3.67
C ASN A 36 3.26 18.14 -3.86
N PRO A 37 3.67 18.63 -5.05
CA PRO A 37 5.06 18.98 -5.32
C PRO A 37 5.51 20.27 -4.60
N MET A 38 4.57 21.05 -4.06
CA MET A 38 4.85 22.32 -3.37
C MET A 38 5.11 22.15 -1.86
N ASP A 39 4.74 21.01 -1.29
CA ASP A 39 5.09 20.68 0.10
C ASP A 39 6.53 20.15 0.16
N ARG A 40 7.37 20.86 0.92
CA ARG A 40 8.81 20.57 1.03
C ARG A 40 9.09 19.18 1.58
N THR A 41 8.23 18.64 2.43
CA THR A 41 8.44 17.35 3.10
C THR A 41 7.94 16.16 2.28
N THR A 42 7.11 16.41 1.27
CA THR A 42 6.58 15.38 0.35
C THR A 42 7.15 15.49 -1.06
N LYS A 43 7.95 16.54 -1.33
CA LYS A 43 8.54 16.77 -2.65
C LYS A 43 9.35 15.57 -3.13
N GLY A 44 9.03 15.12 -4.35
CA GLY A 44 9.68 13.97 -4.98
C GLY A 44 9.30 12.62 -4.39
N ALA A 45 8.29 12.55 -3.51
CA ALA A 45 7.67 11.29 -3.17
C ALA A 45 6.94 10.73 -4.40
N TYR A 46 7.04 9.42 -4.61
CA TYR A 46 6.28 8.73 -5.65
C TYR A 46 4.80 8.68 -5.25
N LEU A 47 4.53 8.41 -3.97
CA LEU A 47 3.20 8.48 -3.36
C LEU A 47 3.33 8.80 -1.86
N LEU A 48 2.23 9.17 -1.23
CA LEU A 48 2.14 9.25 0.23
C LEU A 48 1.26 8.15 0.79
N VAL A 49 1.64 7.62 1.94
CA VAL A 49 0.86 6.69 2.74
C VAL A 49 0.33 7.42 3.97
N HIS A 50 -0.97 7.33 4.20
CA HIS A 50 -1.59 7.85 5.40
C HIS A 50 -2.02 6.70 6.29
N SER A 51 -1.70 6.77 7.57
CA SER A 51 -2.14 5.84 8.59
C SER A 51 -3.16 6.49 9.52
N TYR A 52 -4.24 5.77 9.79
CA TYR A 52 -5.32 6.21 10.65
C TYR A 52 -5.65 5.17 11.72
N HIS A 53 -6.20 5.67 12.81
CA HIS A 53 -6.86 4.90 13.84
C HIS A 53 -8.02 5.74 14.37
N HIS A 54 -9.23 5.20 14.45
CA HIS A 54 -10.41 5.96 14.91
C HIS A 54 -10.65 7.25 14.14
N GLU A 55 -10.57 7.20 12.82
CA GLU A 55 -10.74 8.36 11.91
C GLU A 55 -9.68 9.45 12.06
N ARG A 56 -8.75 9.31 13.01
CA ARG A 56 -7.66 10.25 13.25
C ARG A 56 -6.42 9.79 12.52
N ALA A 57 -5.77 10.72 11.82
CA ALA A 57 -4.41 10.50 11.37
C ALA A 57 -3.51 10.31 12.60
N ILE A 58 -2.77 9.22 12.64
CA ILE A 58 -1.83 8.89 13.72
C ILE A 58 -0.66 8.13 13.10
N ALA A 59 0.55 8.37 13.59
CA ALA A 59 1.73 7.70 13.09
C ALA A 59 1.86 6.26 13.62
N LEU A 60 1.15 5.32 12.99
CA LEU A 60 1.35 3.89 13.22
C LEU A 60 2.67 3.42 12.61
N ALA A 61 3.14 2.24 13.03
CA ALA A 61 4.23 1.57 12.32
C ALA A 61 3.79 1.27 10.88
N VAL A 62 4.60 1.70 9.91
CA VAL A 62 4.36 1.45 8.48
C VAL A 62 5.49 0.62 7.92
N ARG A 63 5.14 -0.38 7.11
CA ARG A 63 6.06 -1.25 6.40
C ARG A 63 5.72 -1.25 4.93
N GLY A 64 6.72 -1.48 4.08
CA GLY A 64 6.50 -1.53 2.64
C GLY A 64 7.48 -2.45 1.93
N ARG A 65 7.01 -3.08 0.86
CA ARG A 65 7.84 -3.80 -0.11
C ARG A 65 7.28 -3.62 -1.52
N ALA A 66 8.15 -3.53 -2.51
CA ALA A 66 7.78 -3.62 -3.91
C ALA A 66 7.95 -5.07 -4.39
N GLU A 67 6.88 -5.61 -4.97
CA GLU A 67 6.82 -6.95 -5.53
C GLU A 67 6.72 -6.82 -7.03
N GLY A 68 7.66 -7.37 -7.78
CA GLY A 68 7.74 -7.15 -9.21
C GLY A 68 8.08 -8.38 -10.01
N LEU A 69 7.85 -8.26 -11.31
CA LEU A 69 8.33 -9.19 -12.33
C LEU A 69 9.28 -8.44 -13.26
N VAL A 70 10.56 -8.78 -13.19
CA VAL A 70 11.62 -8.21 -14.03
C VAL A 70 12.15 -9.34 -14.90
N ASN A 71 12.00 -9.22 -16.22
CA ASN A 71 12.39 -10.27 -17.18
C ASN A 71 11.78 -11.65 -16.88
N GLY A 72 10.57 -11.68 -16.32
CA GLY A 72 9.88 -12.92 -15.94
C GLY A 72 10.30 -13.49 -14.57
N GLU A 73 11.29 -12.90 -13.90
CA GLU A 73 11.73 -13.29 -12.57
C GLU A 73 11.06 -12.46 -11.48
N ARG A 74 10.63 -13.13 -10.40
CA ARG A 74 10.01 -12.49 -9.24
C ARG A 74 11.08 -11.77 -8.42
N ARG A 75 10.84 -10.49 -8.11
CA ARG A 75 11.71 -9.67 -7.25
C ARG A 75 10.93 -9.04 -6.13
N THR A 76 11.54 -9.02 -4.95
CA THR A 76 11.04 -8.35 -3.74
C THR A 76 12.06 -7.33 -3.32
N ILE A 77 11.64 -6.08 -3.16
CA ILE A 77 12.50 -4.96 -2.75
C ILE A 77 11.87 -4.31 -1.51
N PRO A 78 12.54 -4.26 -0.35
CA PRO A 78 12.04 -3.53 0.79
C PRO A 78 11.94 -2.02 0.47
N LEU A 79 10.88 -1.38 0.94
CA LEU A 79 10.69 0.06 0.75
C LEU A 79 11.11 0.82 2.00
N GLU A 80 11.76 1.96 1.77
CA GLU A 80 11.97 2.95 2.80
C GLU A 80 10.78 3.92 2.82
N LEU A 81 10.25 4.16 4.01
CA LEU A 81 9.16 5.10 4.23
C LEU A 81 9.64 6.24 5.13
N GLU A 82 9.68 7.44 4.57
CA GLU A 82 10.15 8.64 5.27
C GLU A 82 8.99 9.31 6.00
N ARG A 83 9.20 9.72 7.25
CA ARG A 83 8.22 10.55 7.97
C ARG A 83 8.17 11.94 7.35
N THR A 84 6.97 12.50 7.23
CA THR A 84 6.77 13.87 6.75
C THR A 84 6.51 14.82 7.94
N ALA A 85 6.30 16.11 7.67
CA ALA A 85 5.84 17.05 8.70
C ALA A 85 4.37 16.83 9.10
N ARG A 86 3.60 16.07 8.31
CA ARG A 86 2.19 15.76 8.57
C ARG A 86 2.10 14.51 9.43
N GLU A 87 1.41 14.59 10.56
CA GLU A 87 1.19 13.43 11.43
C GLU A 87 0.48 12.30 10.66
N GLY A 88 0.95 11.07 10.85
CA GLY A 88 0.38 9.89 10.19
C GLY A 88 0.65 9.81 8.68
N VAL A 89 1.47 10.69 8.11
CA VAL A 89 1.77 10.70 6.67
C VAL A 89 3.24 10.37 6.43
N PHE A 90 3.46 9.42 5.52
CA PHE A 90 4.77 8.89 5.16
C PHE A 90 4.98 9.03 3.65
N ALA A 91 6.17 9.48 3.25
CA ALA A 91 6.57 9.57 1.86
C ALA A 91 7.22 8.24 1.43
N VAL A 92 6.74 7.68 0.32
CA VAL A 92 7.38 6.55 -0.35
C VAL A 92 8.13 7.10 -1.55
N ARG A 93 9.44 6.92 -1.56
CA ARG A 93 10.28 7.23 -2.73
C ARG A 93 10.49 5.96 -3.54
N GLN A 94 10.61 6.13 -4.86
CA GLN A 94 10.89 5.01 -5.73
C GLN A 94 12.30 4.47 -5.47
N SER A 95 12.39 3.26 -4.93
CA SER A 95 13.64 2.50 -4.76
C SER A 95 13.70 1.23 -5.64
N TRP A 96 12.61 0.91 -6.35
CA TRP A 96 12.54 -0.19 -7.31
C TRP A 96 12.92 0.27 -8.72
N PRO A 97 13.45 -0.64 -9.57
CA PRO A 97 13.72 -0.34 -10.98
C PRO A 97 12.51 0.27 -11.71
N LYS A 98 12.78 1.20 -12.63
CA LYS A 98 11.72 1.78 -13.48
C LYS A 98 11.11 0.74 -14.42
N ASP A 99 11.91 -0.24 -14.84
CA ASP A 99 11.45 -1.31 -15.71
C ASP A 99 10.64 -2.36 -14.94
N GLY A 100 9.64 -2.91 -15.61
CA GLY A 100 8.84 -4.03 -15.12
C GLY A 100 7.49 -3.61 -14.52
N ASN A 101 6.71 -4.62 -14.16
CA ASN A 101 5.43 -4.45 -13.50
C ASN A 101 5.64 -4.62 -12.00
N TRP A 102 5.14 -3.67 -11.20
CA TRP A 102 5.33 -3.64 -9.76
C TRP A 102 4.00 -3.55 -9.02
N VAL A 103 3.93 -4.20 -7.86
CA VAL A 103 2.88 -4.03 -6.87
C VAL A 103 3.54 -3.64 -5.57
N LEU A 104 3.31 -2.41 -5.11
CA LEU A 104 3.73 -2.00 -3.77
C LEU A 104 2.74 -2.59 -2.76
N VAL A 105 3.26 -3.27 -1.76
CA VAL A 105 2.52 -3.81 -0.62
C VAL A 105 2.88 -2.96 0.59
N LEU A 106 1.95 -2.11 1.00
CA LEU A 106 2.14 -1.09 2.04
C LEU A 106 1.20 -1.42 3.20
N SER A 107 1.73 -1.59 4.40
CA SER A 107 0.94 -2.03 5.56
C SER A 107 1.13 -1.11 6.75
N VAL A 108 0.05 -0.80 7.46
CA VAL A 108 0.04 -0.02 8.70
C VAL A 108 -0.55 -0.86 9.84
N GLY A 109 -0.04 -0.66 11.05
CA GLY A 109 -0.50 -1.38 12.25
C GLY A 109 0.35 -2.61 12.60
N ASP A 110 -0.17 -3.43 13.50
CA ASP A 110 0.51 -4.63 13.97
C ASP A 110 0.36 -5.80 12.99
N GLU A 111 1.10 -6.89 13.22
CA GLU A 111 1.08 -8.06 12.34
C GLU A 111 -0.19 -8.92 12.47
N ARG A 112 -1.03 -8.66 13.49
CA ARG A 112 -2.23 -9.46 13.78
C ARG A 112 -3.45 -8.94 13.02
N GLY A 113 -3.47 -7.65 12.68
CA GLY A 113 -4.53 -7.05 11.87
C GLY A 113 -4.09 -5.79 11.13
N PRO A 114 -3.08 -5.85 10.25
CA PRO A 114 -2.62 -4.68 9.52
C PRO A 114 -3.63 -4.27 8.45
N ALA A 115 -3.79 -2.96 8.24
CA ALA A 115 -4.42 -2.48 7.02
C ALA A 115 -3.38 -2.41 5.90
N THR A 116 -3.70 -2.99 4.74
CA THR A 116 -2.73 -3.11 3.63
C THR A 116 -3.27 -2.48 2.35
N ALA A 117 -2.48 -1.60 1.73
CA ALA A 117 -2.70 -1.09 0.39
C ALA A 117 -1.84 -1.86 -0.63
N LEU A 118 -2.45 -2.22 -1.75
CA LEU A 118 -1.81 -2.76 -2.94
C LEU A 118 -1.84 -1.70 -4.05
N VAL A 119 -0.66 -1.20 -4.43
CA VAL A 119 -0.50 -0.18 -5.48
C VAL A 119 0.16 -0.82 -6.70
N ALA A 120 -0.61 -1.02 -7.77
CA ALA A 120 -0.12 -1.60 -9.02
C ALA A 120 0.45 -0.51 -9.94
N ILE A 121 1.67 -0.71 -10.43
CA ILE A 121 2.45 0.23 -11.22
C ILE A 121 2.87 -0.45 -12.52
N GLY A 122 2.48 0.14 -13.66
CA GLY A 122 2.81 -0.36 -14.99
C GLY A 122 4.27 -0.14 -15.37
N ARG A 123 4.66 -0.67 -16.54
CA ARG A 123 6.04 -0.56 -17.06
C ARG A 123 6.45 0.86 -17.43
N ASP A 124 5.48 1.73 -17.67
CA ASP A 124 5.67 3.16 -17.90
C ASP A 124 5.86 3.95 -16.59
N GLY A 125 5.78 3.29 -15.44
CA GLY A 125 5.87 3.91 -14.13
C GLY A 125 4.57 4.58 -13.67
N GLU A 126 3.46 4.39 -14.38
CA GLU A 126 2.16 4.95 -13.99
C GLU A 126 1.40 4.02 -13.05
N VAL A 127 0.67 4.62 -12.10
CA VAL A 127 -0.19 3.86 -11.18
C VAL A 127 -1.45 3.40 -11.90
N ARG A 128 -1.63 2.08 -12.00
CA ARG A 128 -2.79 1.45 -12.66
C ARG A 128 -3.94 1.15 -11.71
N SER A 129 -3.66 0.94 -10.43
CA SER A 129 -4.70 0.77 -9.41
C SER A 129 -4.14 0.92 -8.00
N VAL A 130 -4.96 1.46 -7.11
CA VAL A 130 -4.79 1.38 -5.66
C VAL A 130 -5.94 0.56 -5.10
N ARG A 131 -5.65 -0.45 -4.27
CA ARG A 131 -6.67 -1.23 -3.56
C ARG A 131 -6.32 -1.34 -2.09
N VAL A 132 -7.32 -1.23 -1.23
CA VAL A 132 -7.23 -1.53 0.20
C VAL A 132 -8.23 -2.64 0.49
N PRO A 133 -7.81 -3.93 0.39
CA PRO A 133 -8.70 -5.06 0.65
C PRO A 133 -9.36 -4.94 2.02
N SER A 134 -10.69 -5.01 2.02
CA SER A 134 -11.52 -4.79 3.19
C SER A 134 -12.86 -5.50 3.02
N ARG A 135 -13.50 -5.76 4.16
CA ARG A 135 -14.82 -6.41 4.23
C ARG A 135 -15.74 -5.64 5.15
N GLN A 136 -17.04 -5.82 4.94
CA GLN A 136 -18.04 -5.36 5.88
C GLN A 136 -18.18 -6.37 7.02
N GLN A 137 -18.07 -5.91 8.25
CA GLN A 137 -18.27 -6.71 9.46
C GLN A 137 -19.02 -5.86 10.49
N ASP A 138 -20.19 -6.33 10.94
CA ASP A 138 -21.03 -5.64 11.94
C ASP A 138 -21.33 -4.17 11.62
N GLY A 139 -21.49 -3.85 10.32
CA GLY A 139 -21.74 -2.49 9.83
C GLY A 139 -20.48 -1.63 9.62
N TRP A 140 -19.29 -2.15 9.96
CA TRP A 140 -18.01 -1.48 9.80
C TRP A 140 -17.22 -2.00 8.62
N THR A 141 -16.44 -1.13 7.97
CA THR A 141 -15.41 -1.54 7.02
C THR A 141 -14.15 -1.90 7.78
N VAL A 142 -13.74 -3.16 7.71
CA VAL A 142 -12.55 -3.66 8.39
C VAL A 142 -11.51 -4.15 7.37
N PRO A 143 -10.21 -3.92 7.59
CA PRO A 143 -9.18 -4.41 6.68
C PRO A 143 -9.16 -5.94 6.59
N GLU A 144 -8.88 -6.45 5.40
CA GLU A 144 -8.60 -7.86 5.19
C GLU A 144 -7.09 -8.13 5.22
N VAL A 145 -6.71 -9.33 5.68
CA VAL A 145 -5.32 -9.78 5.63
C VAL A 145 -4.95 -10.10 4.19
N VAL A 146 -3.93 -9.41 3.67
CA VAL A 146 -3.40 -9.64 2.32
C VAL A 146 -2.39 -10.78 2.34
N THR A 147 -2.64 -11.80 1.52
CA THR A 147 -1.77 -12.97 1.41
C THR A 147 -0.75 -12.85 0.26
N PRO A 148 0.31 -13.67 0.23
CA PRO A 148 1.19 -13.77 -0.94
C PRO A 148 0.44 -14.08 -2.24
N ALA A 149 -0.60 -14.91 -2.18
CA ALA A 149 -1.41 -15.26 -3.34
C ALA A 149 -2.21 -14.08 -3.90
N ASP A 150 -2.62 -13.13 -3.05
CA ASP A 150 -3.30 -11.91 -3.49
C ASP A 150 -2.35 -10.95 -4.20
N VAL A 151 -1.11 -10.87 -3.73
CA VAL A 151 -0.03 -10.12 -4.40
C VAL A 151 0.28 -10.74 -5.77
N ASP A 152 0.43 -12.06 -5.84
CA ASP A 152 0.65 -12.77 -7.11
C ASP A 152 -0.50 -12.55 -8.09
N ARG A 153 -1.74 -12.57 -7.59
CA ARG A 153 -2.93 -12.26 -8.39
C ARG A 153 -2.86 -10.82 -8.92
N ALA A 154 -2.51 -9.86 -8.07
CA ALA A 154 -2.36 -8.46 -8.47
C ALA A 154 -1.32 -8.29 -9.58
N LEU A 155 -0.16 -8.94 -9.45
CA LEU A 155 0.90 -8.93 -10.47
C LEU A 155 0.43 -9.54 -11.80
N ARG A 156 -0.26 -10.69 -11.77
CA ARG A 156 -0.80 -11.33 -12.97
C ARG A 156 -1.85 -10.46 -13.66
N THR A 157 -2.78 -9.89 -12.90
CA THR A 157 -3.80 -8.99 -13.45
C THR A 157 -3.17 -7.77 -14.10
N LEU A 158 -2.15 -7.18 -13.47
CA LEU A 158 -1.41 -6.06 -14.04
C LEU A 158 -0.73 -6.45 -15.36
N ALA A 159 0.00 -7.58 -15.37
CA ALA A 159 0.66 -8.07 -16.58
C ALA A 159 -0.32 -8.34 -17.73
N GLN A 160 -1.50 -8.90 -17.45
CA GLN A 160 -2.55 -9.13 -18.44
C GLN A 160 -3.11 -7.83 -19.02
N ARG A 161 -3.32 -6.80 -18.18
CA ARG A 161 -3.78 -5.48 -18.63
C ARG A 161 -2.78 -4.81 -19.57
N GLU A 162 -1.50 -4.86 -19.23
CA GLU A 162 -0.42 -4.31 -20.07
C GLU A 162 -0.30 -5.06 -21.40
N ALA A 163 -0.44 -6.39 -21.40
CA ALA A 163 -0.45 -7.18 -22.63
C ALA A 163 -1.67 -6.89 -23.52
N GLY A 164 -2.86 -6.75 -22.92
CA GLY A 164 -4.10 -6.44 -23.65
C GLY A 164 -4.08 -5.05 -24.30
N GLY A 165 -3.51 -4.05 -23.62
CA GLY A 165 -3.34 -2.70 -24.18
C GLY A 165 -2.44 -2.66 -25.42
N ALA A 166 -1.39 -3.50 -25.45
CA ALA A 166 -0.47 -3.58 -26.58
C ALA A 166 -1.12 -4.16 -27.85
N VAL A 167 -2.05 -5.13 -27.71
CA VAL A 167 -2.73 -5.77 -28.85
C VAL A 167 -3.71 -4.82 -29.55
N GLN A 168 -4.32 -3.89 -28.81
CA GLN A 168 -5.34 -2.98 -29.36
C GLN A 168 -4.76 -1.88 -30.26
N LEU A 169 -3.51 -1.44 -30.04
CA LEU A 169 -2.80 -0.57 -30.99
C LEU A 169 -2.36 -1.31 -32.26
N GLY A 170 -2.05 -2.61 -32.17
CA GLY A 170 -1.63 -3.42 -33.33
C GLY A 170 -2.75 -3.65 -34.36
N MET A 171 -4.01 -3.74 -33.91
CA MET A 171 -5.14 -3.95 -34.84
C MET A 171 -5.54 -2.70 -35.64
N LEU A 172 -5.22 -1.49 -35.19
CA LEU A 172 -5.49 -0.27 -35.94
C LEU A 172 -4.45 0.01 -37.04
N GLY A 173 -3.25 -0.60 -36.96
CA GLY A 173 -2.22 -0.49 -38.00
C GLY A 173 -2.35 -1.49 -39.15
N GLY A 174 -3.22 -2.51 -39.04
CA GLY A 174 -3.25 -3.67 -39.94
C GLY A 174 -4.19 -3.61 -41.15
N VAL A 175 -4.94 -2.52 -41.37
CA VAL A 175 -5.98 -2.47 -42.42
C VAL A 175 -5.53 -1.82 -43.75
N MET A 176 -4.32 -1.27 -43.83
CA MET A 176 -3.79 -0.71 -45.09
C MET A 176 -2.80 -1.68 -45.74
N LEU A 177 -3.24 -2.63 -46.60
CA LEU A 177 -2.38 -3.19 -47.68
C LEU A 177 -3.00 -4.17 -48.70
N LEU A 178 -4.31 -4.42 -48.73
CA LEU A 178 -4.87 -5.35 -49.73
C LEU A 178 -5.97 -4.71 -50.57
N GLY A 179 -5.58 -4.12 -51.70
CA GLY A 179 -6.56 -3.76 -52.73
C GLY A 179 -6.05 -2.83 -53.82
N LEU A 180 -5.04 -3.22 -54.59
CA LEU A 180 -4.74 -2.58 -55.90
C LEU A 180 -3.94 -3.52 -56.81
N VAL A 181 -4.47 -4.72 -57.06
CA VAL A 181 -4.06 -5.52 -58.21
C VAL A 181 -5.32 -6.06 -58.87
N GLY A 182 -5.67 -5.51 -60.03
CA GLY A 182 -6.64 -6.13 -60.91
C GLY A 182 -7.58 -5.15 -61.61
N LEU A 183 -7.08 -4.41 -62.60
CA LEU A 183 -7.90 -4.18 -63.79
C LEU A 183 -7.01 -3.91 -65.01
N VAL A 184 -6.49 -5.00 -65.57
CA VAL A 184 -6.03 -5.04 -66.97
C VAL A 184 -6.98 -5.95 -67.74
N ARG A 185 -7.54 -5.35 -68.80
CA ARG A 185 -7.98 -5.91 -70.10
C ARG A 185 -9.45 -6.23 -70.40
N ARG A 186 -9.78 -5.75 -71.62
CA ARG A 186 -10.75 -6.16 -72.65
C ARG A 186 -12.17 -5.60 -72.48
N ARG A 187 -12.78 -4.95 -73.47
CA ARG A 187 -12.63 -5.04 -74.95
C ARG A 187 -12.55 -3.67 -75.60
#